data_AF-A0A075H981-F1
#
_entry.id   AF-A0A075H981-F1
#
_cell.length_a   1.000
_cell.length_b   1.000
_cell.length_c   1.000
_cell.angle_alpha   90.00
_cell.angle_beta   90.00
_cell.angle_gamma   90.00
#
_symmetry.space_group_name_H-M   'P 1'
#
loop_
_entity.id
_entity.type
_entity.pdbx_description
1 polymer ?
#
loop_
_entity_poly.entity_id
_entity_poly.type
_entity_poly.pdbx_seq_one_letter_code
_entity_poly.pdbx_strand_id
1 'polypeptide(L)'
;MSTILVKGKMVEYAQKLQLEDEEQPLGATRFLNSRDKCIVCGFERAFDTQTRMIEPLVGHHVTYFPAVIAWVHYHCHRKIHSNPITSLIQYEDGDSRRYYEKKAARYADGGTSWQ
;
A
#
# COMPACT_ATOMS: atom_id res chain seq x y z
N MET A 1 28.62 -0.03 -22.37
CA MET A 1 27.49 0.10 -21.41
C MET A 1 26.54 -1.03 -21.70
N SER A 2 26.47 -2.04 -20.85
CA SER A 2 25.70 -3.26 -21.11
C SER A 2 24.37 -3.20 -20.37
N THR A 3 23.28 -3.05 -21.12
CA THR A 3 21.90 -3.17 -20.63
C THR A 3 21.52 -4.65 -20.60
N ILE A 4 21.17 -5.16 -19.41
CA ILE A 4 20.58 -6.50 -19.27
C ILE A 4 19.07 -6.35 -19.34
N LEU A 5 18.50 -6.79 -20.46
CA LEU A 5 17.05 -7.00 -20.64
C LEU A 5 16.63 -8.23 -19.83
N VAL A 6 16.05 -8.03 -18.65
CA VAL A 6 15.37 -9.11 -17.91
C VAL A 6 13.94 -9.20 -18.43
N LYS A 7 13.73 -10.03 -19.46
CA LYS A 7 12.40 -10.48 -19.88
C LYS A 7 11.86 -11.45 -18.81
N GLY A 8 10.77 -11.09 -18.16
CA GLY A 8 10.08 -12.01 -17.27
C GLY A 8 8.71 -11.48 -16.86
N LYS A 9 7.67 -12.28 -17.11
CA LYS A 9 6.25 -12.05 -16.74
C LYS A 9 6.03 -11.64 -15.27
N MET A 10 7.03 -11.79 -14.40
CA MET A 10 7.00 -11.40 -13.00
C MET A 10 7.14 -9.90 -12.76
N VAL A 11 7.82 -9.16 -13.65
CA VAL A 11 7.94 -7.69 -13.54
C VAL A 11 6.60 -7.02 -13.88
N GLU A 12 5.89 -7.54 -14.88
CA GLU A 12 4.53 -7.09 -15.21
C GLU A 12 3.55 -7.35 -14.07
N TYR A 13 3.66 -8.48 -13.35
CA TYR A 13 2.79 -8.76 -12.20
C TYR A 13 3.04 -7.80 -11.02
N ALA A 14 4.30 -7.46 -10.75
CA ALA A 14 4.65 -6.48 -9.72
C ALA A 14 4.19 -5.05 -10.11
N GLN A 15 4.27 -4.70 -11.39
CA GLN A 15 3.81 -3.40 -11.91
C GLN A 15 2.27 -3.30 -11.99
N LYS A 16 1.57 -4.39 -12.32
CA LYS A 16 0.09 -4.43 -12.32
C LYS A 16 -0.49 -4.25 -10.93
N LEU A 17 0.07 -4.93 -9.92
CA LEU A 17 -0.31 -4.72 -8.52
C LEU A 17 -0.06 -3.28 -8.03
N GLN A 18 0.84 -2.54 -8.68
CA GLN A 18 1.16 -1.15 -8.33
C GLN A 18 0.24 -0.10 -8.97
N LEU A 19 -0.52 -0.48 -10.02
CA LEU A 19 -1.41 0.40 -10.79
C LEU A 19 -2.91 0.15 -10.52
N GLU A 20 -3.29 -1.02 -10.01
CA GLU A 20 -4.71 -1.43 -9.81
C GLU A 20 -5.39 -0.82 -8.56
N ASP A 21 -4.85 0.23 -7.95
CA ASP A 21 -5.51 1.00 -6.88
C ASP A 21 -6.24 2.25 -7.42
N GLU A 22 -6.27 2.43 -8.74
CA GLU A 22 -6.92 3.53 -9.48
C GLU A 22 -8.34 3.17 -9.99
N GLU A 23 -9.14 2.44 -9.20
CA GLU A 23 -10.60 2.37 -9.45
C GLU A 23 -11.36 2.63 -8.13
N GLN A 24 -11.75 3.90 -7.93
CA GLN A 24 -12.61 4.38 -6.83
C GLN A 24 -13.99 3.67 -6.83
N PRO A 25 -14.76 3.50 -5.70
CA PRO A 25 -14.98 4.50 -4.62
C PRO A 25 -15.38 4.00 -3.19
N LEU A 26 -14.53 4.03 -2.15
CA LEU A 26 -14.95 3.88 -0.71
C LEU A 26 -14.89 5.23 0.06
N GLY A 27 -15.02 6.33 -0.70
CA GLY A 27 -14.35 7.61 -0.41
C GLY A 27 -12.99 7.63 -1.11
N ALA A 28 -12.51 8.79 -1.57
CA ALA A 28 -11.18 8.91 -2.14
C ALA A 28 -10.15 8.55 -1.06
N THR A 29 -9.42 7.46 -1.24
CA THR A 29 -8.35 7.08 -0.31
C THR A 29 -7.35 8.22 -0.23
N ARG A 30 -7.15 8.76 0.96
CA ARG A 30 -6.20 9.84 1.19
C ARG A 30 -4.86 9.26 1.62
N PHE A 31 -3.79 9.73 1.01
CA PHE A 31 -2.43 9.37 1.41
C PHE A 31 -1.82 10.48 2.27
N LEU A 32 -1.18 10.12 3.39
CA LEU A 32 -0.51 11.09 4.28
C LEU A 32 0.88 11.50 3.78
N ASN A 33 1.47 10.72 2.88
CA ASN A 33 2.80 10.91 2.32
C ASN A 33 2.90 10.26 0.92
N SER A 34 3.99 10.52 0.21
CA SER A 34 4.29 9.83 -1.06
C SER A 34 4.83 8.42 -0.83
N ARG A 35 4.83 7.58 -1.87
CA ARG A 35 5.40 6.21 -1.84
C ARG A 35 6.94 6.19 -1.84
N ASP A 36 7.57 7.35 -1.84
CA ASP A 36 9.04 7.49 -1.90
C ASP A 36 9.68 7.70 -0.53
N LYS A 37 8.93 8.20 0.45
CA LYS A 37 9.47 8.63 1.75
C LYS A 37 8.62 8.10 2.88
N CYS A 38 9.21 7.36 3.80
CA CYS A 38 8.52 6.80 4.96
C CYS A 38 8.14 7.90 5.96
N ILE A 39 6.86 7.97 6.36
CA ILE A 39 6.39 9.00 7.31
C ILE A 39 6.94 8.81 8.73
N VAL A 40 7.31 7.58 9.11
CA VAL A 40 7.76 7.24 10.47
C VAL A 40 9.22 7.63 10.69
N CYS A 41 10.11 7.28 9.75
CA CYS A 41 11.54 7.52 9.91
C CYS A 41 12.07 8.67 9.03
N GLY A 42 11.29 9.15 8.06
CA GLY A 42 11.68 10.21 7.14
C GLY A 42 12.67 9.78 6.04
N PHE A 43 13.11 8.52 6.02
CA PHE A 43 14.02 8.02 4.98
C PHE A 43 13.27 7.55 3.73
N GLU A 44 13.99 7.58 2.61
CA GLU A 44 13.49 7.07 1.33
C GLU A 44 13.49 5.54 1.27
N ARG A 45 13.07 5.00 0.14
CA ARG A 45 13.15 3.56 -0.14
C ARG A 45 14.60 3.07 -0.05
N ALA A 46 14.82 1.95 0.63
CA ALA A 46 16.15 1.35 0.76
C ALA A 46 16.47 0.50 -0.48
N PHE A 47 17.73 0.53 -0.93
CA PHE A 47 18.21 -0.43 -1.93
C PHE A 47 18.82 -1.63 -1.21
N ASP A 48 18.26 -2.81 -1.44
CA ASP A 48 18.79 -4.06 -0.93
C ASP A 48 19.92 -4.55 -1.85
N THR A 49 21.14 -4.60 -1.30
CA THR A 49 22.34 -5.01 -2.05
C THR A 49 22.40 -6.51 -2.33
N GLN A 50 21.70 -7.34 -1.56
CA GLN A 50 21.65 -8.79 -1.76
C GLN A 50 20.69 -9.14 -2.89
N THR A 51 19.47 -8.60 -2.84
CA THR A 51 18.45 -8.87 -3.87
C THR A 51 18.58 -7.97 -5.09
N ARG A 52 19.37 -6.89 -4.99
CA ARG A 52 19.52 -5.84 -6.01
C ARG A 52 18.19 -5.17 -6.37
N MET A 53 17.28 -5.07 -5.41
CA MET A 53 15.96 -4.48 -5.57
C MET A 53 15.77 -3.28 -4.64
N ILE A 54 14.92 -2.35 -5.04
CA ILE A 54 14.46 -1.27 -4.15
C ILE A 54 13.35 -1.85 -3.26
N GLU A 55 13.54 -1.82 -1.95
CA GLU A 55 12.53 -2.22 -0.97
C GLU A 55 11.31 -1.26 -1.09
N PRO A 56 10.12 -1.76 -1.43
CA PRO A 56 8.94 -0.92 -1.53
C PRO A 56 8.46 -0.49 -0.14
N LEU A 57 7.92 0.72 -0.04
CA LEU A 57 7.12 1.10 1.13
C LEU A 57 5.78 0.35 1.09
N VAL A 58 5.31 -0.10 2.24
CA VAL A 58 4.02 -0.74 2.42
C VAL A 58 2.98 0.26 2.92
N GLY A 59 1.72 0.05 2.53
CA GLY A 59 0.60 0.89 2.97
C GLY A 59 0.14 0.48 4.37
N HIS A 60 0.18 1.43 5.30
CA HIS A 60 -0.38 1.34 6.64
C HIS A 60 -1.73 2.05 6.69
N HIS A 61 -2.82 1.37 7.05
CA HIS A 61 -4.12 2.04 7.22
C HIS A 61 -4.12 2.82 8.53
N VAL A 62 -4.33 4.14 8.44
CA VAL A 62 -4.53 5.02 9.60
C VAL A 62 -6.01 5.06 9.99
N THR A 63 -6.91 5.12 9.01
CA THR A 63 -8.37 4.99 9.17
C THR A 63 -8.90 4.14 8.01
N TYR A 64 -10.02 3.43 8.24
CA TYR A 64 -10.69 2.65 7.17
C TYR A 64 -11.89 3.39 6.55
N PHE A 65 -12.50 4.33 7.27
CA PHE A 65 -13.72 5.04 6.84
C PHE A 65 -13.69 6.53 7.24
N PRO A 66 -13.38 7.47 6.31
CA PRO A 66 -12.82 7.24 4.98
C PRO A 66 -11.42 6.63 5.07
N ALA A 67 -10.98 5.94 4.02
CA ALA A 67 -9.66 5.31 4.00
C ALA A 67 -8.54 6.36 3.99
N VAL A 68 -7.65 6.29 4.98
CA VAL A 68 -6.41 7.07 5.04
C VAL A 68 -5.24 6.11 5.15
N ILE A 69 -4.26 6.23 4.25
CA ILE A 69 -3.09 5.33 4.19
C ILE A 69 -1.81 6.15 4.35
N ALA A 70 -0.85 5.59 5.09
CA ALA A 70 0.52 6.08 5.18
C ALA A 70 1.50 5.08 4.57
N TRP A 71 2.47 5.55 3.78
CA TRP A 71 3.54 4.70 3.26
C TRP A 71 4.69 4.60 4.27
N VAL A 72 5.07 3.37 4.63
CA VAL A 72 6.10 3.11 5.64
C VAL A 72 6.99 1.95 5.24
N HIS A 73 8.23 1.90 5.76
CA HIS A 73 9.04 0.67 5.63
C HIS A 73 8.38 -0.47 6.41
N TYR A 74 8.61 -1.71 5.99
CA TYR A 74 8.04 -2.88 6.65
C TYR A 74 8.39 -2.96 8.14
N HIS A 75 9.63 -2.63 8.51
CA HIS A 75 10.05 -2.59 9.90
C HIS A 75 9.42 -1.44 10.69
N CYS A 76 9.14 -0.29 10.05
CA CYS A 76 8.39 0.82 10.65
C CYS A 76 6.92 0.46 10.86
N HIS A 77 6.29 -0.26 9.92
CA HIS A 77 4.94 -0.77 10.07
C HIS A 77 4.79 -1.61 11.34
N ARG A 78 5.72 -2.54 11.57
CA ARG A 78 5.73 -3.34 12.82
C ARG A 78 5.87 -2.46 14.06
N LYS A 79 6.73 -1.43 14.03
CA LYS A 79 6.88 -0.49 15.16
C LYS A 79 5.58 0.22 15.51
N ILE A 80 4.79 0.62 14.50
CA ILE A 80 3.48 1.27 14.73
C ILE A 80 2.57 0.40 15.60
N HIS A 81 2.59 -0.93 15.44
CA HIS A 81 1.74 -1.83 16.22
C HIS A 81 2.41 -2.34 17.51
N SER A 82 3.73 -2.55 17.52
CA SER A 82 4.45 -3.06 18.70
C SER A 82 4.63 -2.00 19.80
N ASN A 83 4.84 -0.74 19.42
CA ASN A 83 4.80 0.41 20.32
C ASN A 83 3.84 1.43 19.72
N PRO A 84 2.53 1.34 20.07
CA PRO A 84 1.45 2.06 19.39
C PRO A 84 1.75 3.55 19.13
N ILE A 85 2.00 3.88 17.87
CA ILE A 85 2.00 5.28 17.42
C ILE A 85 0.54 5.64 17.17
N THR A 86 -0.17 6.03 18.24
CA THR A 86 -1.62 6.24 18.23
C THR A 86 -2.09 7.27 17.21
N SER A 87 -1.26 8.26 16.87
CA SER A 87 -1.57 9.21 15.78
C SER A 87 -1.69 8.55 14.40
N LEU A 88 -1.13 7.36 14.23
CA LEU A 88 -1.22 6.54 13.02
C LEU A 88 -2.19 5.36 13.16
N ILE A 89 -2.93 5.25 14.27
CA ILE A 89 -3.96 4.21 14.49
C ILE A 89 -5.23 4.91 14.95
N GLN A 90 -6.13 5.18 14.00
CA GLN A 90 -7.38 5.92 14.21
C GLN A 90 -8.59 5.09 13.75
N TYR A 91 -8.56 3.79 14.01
CA TYR A 91 -9.64 2.86 13.70
C TYR A 91 -9.91 1.95 14.89
N GLU A 92 -11.08 1.31 14.88
CA GLU A 92 -11.50 0.39 15.94
C GLU A 92 -11.39 -1.08 15.50
N ASP A 93 -11.45 -1.98 16.47
CA ASP A 93 -11.49 -3.41 16.21
C ASP A 93 -12.69 -3.77 15.34
N GLY A 94 -12.43 -4.44 14.22
CA GLY A 94 -13.46 -4.86 13.25
C GLY A 94 -13.63 -3.93 12.06
N ASP A 95 -13.06 -2.72 12.07
CA ASP A 95 -13.11 -1.81 10.91
C ASP A 95 -12.38 -2.41 9.70
N SER A 96 -11.23 -3.05 9.93
CA SER A 96 -10.46 -3.71 8.87
C SER A 96 -11.28 -4.79 8.17
N ARG A 97 -11.94 -5.67 8.94
CA ARG A 97 -12.82 -6.71 8.42
C ARG A 97 -13.95 -6.11 7.58
N ARG A 98 -14.66 -5.12 8.12
CA ARG A 98 -15.75 -4.43 7.42
C ARG A 98 -15.28 -3.77 6.12
N TYR A 99 -14.07 -3.22 6.11
CA TYR A 99 -13.48 -2.59 4.93
C TYR A 99 -13.23 -3.62 3.83
N TYR A 100 -12.57 -4.73 4.15
CA TYR A 100 -12.26 -5.76 3.18
C TYR A 100 -13.50 -6.56 2.72
N GLU A 101 -14.50 -6.75 3.59
CA GLU A 101 -15.80 -7.33 3.20
C GLU A 101 -16.50 -6.45 2.15
N LYS A 102 -16.57 -5.13 2.38
CA LYS A 102 -17.11 -4.18 1.40
C LYS A 102 -16.30 -4.15 0.10
N LYS A 103 -14.97 -4.20 0.20
CA LYS A 103 -14.08 -4.24 -0.97
C LYS A 103 -14.29 -5.52 -1.78
N ALA A 104 -14.38 -6.68 -1.12
CA ALA A 104 -14.63 -7.97 -1.76
C ALA A 104 -16.01 -8.07 -2.41
N ALA A 105 -17.06 -7.59 -1.73
CA ALA A 105 -18.42 -7.58 -2.26
C ALA A 105 -18.51 -6.80 -3.58
N ARG A 106 -17.75 -5.71 -3.72
CA ARG A 106 -17.69 -4.96 -4.98
C ARG A 106 -17.01 -5.70 -6.12
N TYR A 107 -15.91 -6.38 -5.86
CA TYR A 107 -15.26 -7.19 -6.88
C TYR A 107 -16.17 -8.34 -7.34
N ALA A 108 -16.98 -8.89 -6.42
CA ALA A 108 -17.94 -9.96 -6.74
C ALA A 108 -19.15 -9.46 -7.55
N ASP A 109 -19.59 -8.20 -7.36
CA ASP A 109 -20.75 -7.59 -8.03
C ASP A 109 -20.46 -7.13 -9.48
N GLY A 110 -19.28 -7.45 -10.03
CA GLY A 110 -18.97 -7.25 -11.44
C GLY A 110 -18.78 -5.79 -11.83
N GLY A 111 -17.67 -5.18 -11.40
CA GLY A 111 -17.12 -3.94 -11.97
C GLY A 111 -16.85 -4.09 -13.48
N THR A 112 -17.92 -4.06 -14.26
CA THR A 112 -17.94 -4.10 -15.72
C THR A 112 -18.74 -2.88 -16.15
N SER A 113 -18.09 -1.73 -16.08
CA SER A 113 -18.49 -0.53 -16.83
C SER A 113 -17.29 -0.13 -17.69
N TRP A 114 -17.03 -0.91 -18.73
CA TRP A 114 -16.22 -0.44 -19.85
C TRP A 114 -17.14 0.37 -20.77
N GLN A 115 -16.99 1.69 -20.76
CA GLN A 115 -17.33 2.58 -21.87
C GLN A 115 -16.15 3.49 -22.14
#